data_AF-A0A167SQW5-F1
#
_entry.id   AF-A0A167SQW5-F1
#
_cell.length_a   1.000
_cell.length_b   1.000
_cell.length_c   1.000
_cell.angle_alpha   90.00
_cell.angle_beta   90.00
_cell.angle_gamma   90.00
#
_symmetry.space_group_name_H-M   'P 1'
#
loop_
_entity.id
_entity.type
_entity.pdbx_description
1 polymer ?
#
loop_
_entity_poly.entity_id
_entity_poly.type
_entity_poly.pdbx_seq_one_letter_code
_entity_poly.pdbx_strand_id
1 'polypeptide(L)'
;MAEVAEQPEETHSDTSKLRTFLGILKKFIGVSDLATVRFSLPSQLLEPTPNLEYWNYLDAPNTFVAIGTSDEPLGRMLEVLRFWFTKDLKYAKGRPCKPYNSCLGEFFRCNWDAEDNAPLIDPIALPGGSESGGSSTRGSSGDSNSGRSSTKGATAANNDVANGASSASSVKSARSVGSTKSGSKNGAKAAAGSSTKGTSGTSTPASSSAAKPSTTPVNLSVPQTGSNPANPTVRVTYLTEQTSHHPPVSAFFISCPERGLHARGFDQITAKFTGTSIKVIPGEHNLGIFITVERRGDDDGDKDDKNEGKGQSETYQLTHPAAHLGGLLRGALSISVGDVAYVTCPETGLKAILQYYDAGGWLGRSTNLVDGVIFRYDPANPDAAPNRIQDVPAADVLARLHGAWKEKIVFTLGGKPLALHPAEHQTTLIDLGPLSVAPKTLPPDDAQRANESLQLWGPVTRAIHAKQFARATALKQQLEERQRESARARARTGAAWQPVFFAQVTGNGGKPVLTDKGRQVLERAQRGDWSLDGILEGASSLDEALPTGAAVEGADADAGDDAAETSAGAPS
;
A
#
# COMPACT_ATOMS: atom_id res chain seq x y z
N MET A 1 -58.03 1.94 -16.57
CA MET A 1 -57.29 1.35 -15.43
C MET A 1 -57.18 -0.14 -15.69
N ALA A 2 -56.03 -0.59 -16.19
CA ALA A 2 -55.67 -2.00 -16.24
C ALA A 2 -54.36 -2.12 -15.48
N GLU A 3 -54.43 -2.87 -14.39
CA GLU A 3 -53.39 -3.09 -13.39
C GLU A 3 -52.34 -4.04 -13.98
N VAL A 4 -51.16 -3.52 -14.29
CA VAL A 4 -50.01 -4.34 -14.66
C VAL A 4 -49.41 -4.87 -13.36
N ALA A 5 -49.60 -6.16 -13.12
CA ALA A 5 -49.04 -6.85 -11.97
C ALA A 5 -47.51 -6.76 -11.97
N GLU A 6 -46.94 -6.07 -10.98
CA GLU A 6 -45.52 -6.15 -10.66
C GLU A 6 -45.19 -7.58 -10.25
N GLN A 7 -44.29 -8.22 -10.99
CA GLN A 7 -43.66 -9.46 -10.54
C GLN A 7 -42.72 -9.12 -9.37
N PRO A 8 -42.74 -9.88 -8.26
CA PRO A 8 -41.84 -9.64 -7.15
C PRO A 8 -40.41 -10.00 -7.55
N GLU A 9 -39.52 -9.01 -7.65
CA GLU A 9 -38.08 -9.24 -7.84
C GLU A 9 -37.49 -9.93 -6.59
N GLU A 10 -36.84 -11.08 -6.81
CA GLU A 10 -36.12 -11.80 -5.76
C GLU A 10 -34.99 -10.93 -5.17
N THR A 11 -35.09 -10.66 -3.87
CA THR A 11 -33.96 -10.13 -3.09
C THR A 11 -32.82 -11.15 -3.11
N HIS A 12 -31.80 -10.92 -3.96
CA HIS A 12 -30.63 -11.78 -4.02
C HIS A 12 -29.86 -11.77 -2.69
N SER A 13 -29.99 -12.87 -1.93
CA SER A 13 -29.27 -13.09 -0.67
C SER A 13 -27.77 -13.31 -0.88
N ASP A 14 -26.95 -13.01 0.13
CA ASP A 14 -25.50 -13.26 0.14
C ASP A 14 -25.15 -14.73 -0.18
N THR A 15 -26.06 -15.66 0.12
CA THR A 15 -25.98 -17.08 -0.25
C THR A 15 -25.93 -17.29 -1.77
N SER A 16 -26.66 -16.49 -2.56
CA SER A 16 -26.66 -16.56 -4.02
C SER A 16 -25.31 -16.08 -4.60
N LYS A 17 -24.80 -14.96 -4.09
CA LYS A 17 -23.46 -14.44 -4.45
C LYS A 17 -22.36 -15.47 -4.17
N LEU A 18 -22.43 -16.12 -3.01
CA LEU A 18 -21.48 -17.17 -2.62
C LEU A 18 -21.53 -18.38 -3.55
N ARG A 19 -22.71 -18.86 -3.93
CA ARG A 19 -22.84 -19.98 -4.88
C ARG A 19 -22.26 -19.64 -6.24
N THR A 20 -22.56 -18.45 -6.77
CA THR A 20 -22.01 -17.97 -8.04
C THR A 20 -20.48 -17.90 -7.97
N PHE A 21 -19.95 -17.32 -6.90
CA PHE A 21 -18.51 -17.20 -6.68
C PHE A 21 -17.82 -18.57 -6.50
N LEU A 22 -18.40 -19.51 -5.76
CA LEU A 22 -17.89 -20.88 -5.62
C LEU A 22 -17.94 -21.65 -6.94
N GLY A 23 -19.00 -21.47 -7.74
CA GLY A 23 -19.11 -22.06 -9.07
C GLY A 23 -18.00 -21.57 -10.02
N ILE A 24 -17.60 -20.31 -9.88
CA ILE A 24 -16.47 -19.71 -10.58
C ILE A 24 -15.15 -20.29 -10.07
N LEU A 25 -14.96 -20.36 -8.74
CA LEU A 25 -13.75 -20.90 -8.12
C LEU A 25 -13.45 -22.34 -8.54
N LYS A 26 -14.48 -23.18 -8.72
CA LYS A 26 -14.32 -24.55 -9.22
C LYS A 26 -13.63 -24.62 -10.58
N LYS A 27 -13.75 -23.59 -11.43
CA LYS A 27 -13.09 -23.53 -12.75
C LYS A 27 -11.58 -23.30 -12.66
N PHE A 28 -11.07 -22.90 -11.49
CA PHE A 28 -9.64 -22.63 -11.28
C PHE A 28 -8.90 -23.76 -10.56
N ILE A 29 -9.60 -24.81 -10.13
CA ILE A 29 -8.97 -25.98 -9.51
C ILE A 29 -8.09 -26.66 -10.57
N GLY A 30 -6.78 -26.71 -10.31
CA GLY A 30 -5.79 -27.33 -11.21
C GLY A 30 -5.15 -26.40 -12.24
N VAL A 31 -5.49 -25.10 -12.25
CA VAL A 31 -4.84 -24.10 -13.11
C VAL A 31 -3.60 -23.56 -12.39
N SER A 32 -2.41 -23.79 -12.96
CA SER A 32 -1.13 -23.33 -12.40
C SER A 32 -0.92 -21.82 -12.53
N ASP A 33 -1.48 -21.19 -13.56
CA ASP A 33 -1.42 -19.75 -13.80
C ASP A 33 -2.79 -19.12 -14.10
N LEU A 34 -3.34 -18.43 -13.10
CA LEU A 34 -4.59 -17.69 -13.19
C LEU A 34 -4.53 -16.52 -14.17
N ALA A 35 -3.34 -15.99 -14.49
CA ALA A 35 -3.20 -14.89 -15.44
C ALA A 35 -3.59 -15.30 -16.87
N THR A 36 -3.47 -16.60 -17.20
CA THR A 36 -3.88 -17.14 -18.50
C THR A 36 -5.40 -17.36 -18.61
N VAL A 37 -6.09 -17.53 -17.48
CA VAL A 37 -7.54 -17.76 -17.45
C VAL A 37 -8.26 -16.42 -17.31
N ARG A 38 -8.56 -15.82 -18.47
CA ARG A 38 -9.38 -14.60 -18.55
C ARG A 38 -10.78 -14.87 -18.00
N PHE A 39 -11.04 -14.40 -16.78
CA PHE A 39 -12.35 -14.57 -16.15
C PHE A 39 -13.01 -13.23 -15.84
N SER A 40 -14.19 -13.02 -16.44
CA SER A 40 -15.04 -11.85 -16.22
C SER A 40 -16.04 -12.16 -15.11
N LEU A 41 -15.94 -11.49 -13.96
CA LEU A 41 -16.93 -11.63 -12.88
C LEU A 41 -18.25 -10.97 -13.27
N PRO A 42 -19.40 -11.57 -12.89
CA PRO A 42 -20.70 -10.89 -12.94
C PRO A 42 -20.71 -9.60 -12.12
N SER A 43 -21.50 -8.62 -12.55
CA SER A 43 -21.60 -7.29 -11.91
C SER A 43 -21.99 -7.33 -10.43
N GLN A 44 -22.74 -8.36 -10.01
CA GLN A 44 -23.18 -8.58 -8.62
C GLN A 44 -22.04 -8.88 -7.63
N LEU A 45 -20.87 -9.27 -8.14
CA LEU A 45 -19.66 -9.61 -7.38
C LEU A 45 -18.58 -8.52 -7.47
N LEU A 46 -18.89 -7.40 -8.14
CA LEU A 46 -17.97 -6.28 -8.32
C LEU A 46 -18.31 -5.15 -7.34
N GLU A 47 -17.25 -4.50 -6.86
CA GLU A 47 -17.36 -3.20 -6.23
C GLU A 47 -17.63 -2.16 -7.32
N PRO A 48 -18.58 -1.23 -7.14
CA PRO A 48 -18.89 -0.20 -8.12
C PRO A 48 -17.86 0.94 -8.15
N THR A 49 -16.58 0.58 -8.22
CA THR A 49 -15.43 1.48 -8.19
C THR A 49 -14.42 1.05 -9.28
N PRO A 50 -13.99 1.96 -10.17
CA PRO A 50 -12.89 1.70 -11.10
C PRO A 50 -11.59 1.37 -10.39
N ASN A 51 -10.77 0.49 -10.97
CA ASN A 51 -9.50 0.10 -10.37
C ASN A 51 -8.51 1.27 -10.21
N LEU A 52 -8.46 2.20 -11.17
CA LEU A 52 -7.59 3.40 -11.07
C LEU A 52 -8.03 4.39 -9.98
N GLU A 53 -9.31 4.42 -9.63
CA GLU A 53 -9.80 5.19 -8.48
C GLU A 53 -9.47 4.48 -7.17
N TYR A 54 -9.61 3.16 -7.17
CA TYR A 54 -9.48 2.31 -5.99
C TYR A 54 -8.03 2.27 -5.46
N TRP A 55 -7.03 2.29 -6.34
CA TRP A 55 -5.61 2.22 -5.99
C TRP A 55 -4.93 3.59 -6.05
N ASN A 56 -4.94 4.34 -4.95
CA ASN A 56 -4.34 5.69 -4.90
C ASN A 56 -3.37 5.95 -3.73
N TYR A 57 -3.19 5.00 -2.81
CA TYR A 57 -2.28 5.03 -1.66
C TYR A 57 -2.44 6.21 -0.68
N LEU A 58 -3.48 7.03 -0.81
CA LEU A 58 -3.68 8.26 -0.05
C LEU A 58 -4.94 8.18 0.81
N ASP A 59 -5.22 7.02 1.41
CA ASP A 59 -6.36 6.86 2.31
C ASP A 59 -6.24 7.75 3.58
N ALA A 60 -5.04 8.19 3.96
CA ALA A 60 -4.78 9.18 5.00
C ALA A 60 -3.69 10.18 4.57
N PRO A 61 -4.02 11.20 3.76
CA PRO A 61 -3.03 12.05 3.09
C PRO A 61 -2.24 12.95 4.06
N ASN A 62 -2.76 13.23 5.26
CA ASN A 62 -2.02 13.94 6.33
C ASN A 62 -0.74 13.21 6.75
N THR A 63 -0.71 11.88 6.67
CA THR A 63 0.52 11.10 6.91
C THR A 63 1.54 11.22 5.77
N PHE A 64 1.07 11.44 4.54
CA PHE A 64 1.95 11.62 3.37
C PHE A 64 2.61 12.99 3.37
N VAL A 65 1.83 14.07 3.60
CA VAL A 65 2.37 15.44 3.61
C VAL A 65 3.31 15.73 4.79
N ALA A 66 3.28 14.88 5.82
CA ALA A 66 4.17 14.93 6.97
C ALA A 66 5.51 14.23 6.75
N ILE A 67 5.75 13.62 5.59
CA ILE A 67 7.05 13.04 5.27
C ILE A 67 8.05 14.17 5.03
N GLY A 68 9.22 14.07 5.64
CA GLY A 68 10.30 15.04 5.46
C GLY A 68 10.28 16.17 6.47
N THR A 69 9.40 16.14 7.47
CA THR A 69 9.35 17.19 8.51
C THR A 69 10.45 17.05 9.56
N SER A 70 11.00 15.85 9.75
CA SER A 70 12.13 15.58 10.64
C SER A 70 13.48 15.95 10.02
N ASP A 71 14.31 16.65 10.78
CA ASP A 71 15.72 16.92 10.43
C ASP A 71 16.58 15.64 10.48
N GLU A 72 16.20 14.66 11.30
CA GLU A 72 16.92 13.40 11.45
C GLU A 72 16.50 12.34 10.41
N PRO A 73 17.45 11.64 9.75
CA PRO A 73 17.15 10.57 8.81
C PRO A 73 16.26 9.45 9.37
N LEU A 74 16.47 9.09 10.64
CA LEU A 74 15.64 8.08 11.31
C LEU A 74 14.21 8.57 11.52
N GLY A 75 14.02 9.85 11.86
CA GLY A 75 12.68 10.43 12.04
C GLY A 75 11.91 10.44 10.73
N ARG A 76 12.55 10.79 9.61
CA ARG A 76 11.92 10.71 8.28
C ARG A 76 11.60 9.29 7.84
N MET A 77 12.49 8.32 8.13
CA MET A 77 12.16 6.91 7.91
C MET A 77 10.92 6.48 8.71
N LEU A 78 10.77 6.95 9.95
CA LEU A 78 9.56 6.70 10.76
C LEU A 78 8.32 7.41 10.20
N GLU A 79 8.43 8.61 9.65
CA GLU A 79 7.34 9.31 8.96
C GLU A 79 6.89 8.52 7.71
N VAL A 80 7.84 8.01 6.92
CA VAL A 80 7.57 7.13 5.76
C VAL A 80 6.86 5.85 6.21
N LEU A 81 7.28 5.26 7.34
CA LEU A 81 6.59 4.09 7.91
C LEU A 81 5.20 4.43 8.46
N ARG A 82 5.00 5.62 9.04
CA ARG A 82 3.67 6.10 9.45
C ARG A 82 2.72 6.18 8.24
N PHE A 83 3.18 6.74 7.12
CA PHE A 83 2.47 6.70 5.84
C PHE A 83 2.23 5.26 5.35
N TRP A 84 3.24 4.40 5.43
CA TRP A 84 3.14 3.01 4.95
C TRP A 84 1.99 2.24 5.61
N PHE A 85 1.75 2.43 6.91
CA PHE A 85 0.69 1.75 7.64
C PHE A 85 -0.70 2.35 7.41
N THR A 86 -0.81 3.54 6.81
CA THR A 86 -2.10 4.21 6.56
C THR A 86 -2.48 4.28 5.09
N LYS A 87 -1.54 4.07 4.15
CA LYS A 87 -1.76 4.19 2.70
C LYS A 87 -2.94 3.37 2.15
N ASP A 88 -3.25 2.25 2.79
CA ASP A 88 -4.37 1.36 2.44
C ASP A 88 -5.31 1.09 3.61
N LEU A 89 -5.66 2.13 4.36
CA LEU A 89 -6.61 2.06 5.47
C LEU A 89 -7.93 1.37 5.11
N LYS A 90 -8.37 1.46 3.84
CA LYS A 90 -9.53 0.72 3.31
C LYS A 90 -9.44 -0.80 3.53
N TYR A 91 -8.26 -1.40 3.61
CA TYR A 91 -8.10 -2.84 3.92
C TYR A 91 -8.03 -3.16 5.40
N ALA A 92 -7.57 -2.21 6.21
CA ALA A 92 -7.64 -2.34 7.66
C ALA A 92 -9.09 -2.26 8.16
N LYS A 93 -9.92 -1.44 7.52
CA LYS A 93 -11.31 -1.15 7.94
C LYS A 93 -12.39 -1.84 7.12
N GLY A 94 -12.14 -2.06 5.84
CA GLY A 94 -13.12 -2.53 4.87
C GLY A 94 -13.11 -4.03 4.65
N ARG A 95 -14.00 -4.46 3.76
CA ARG A 95 -14.08 -5.85 3.29
C ARG A 95 -13.29 -6.02 2.00
N PRO A 96 -12.77 -7.23 1.72
CA PRO A 96 -12.17 -7.51 0.43
C PRO A 96 -13.21 -7.34 -0.67
N CYS A 97 -12.89 -6.53 -1.68
CA CYS A 97 -13.75 -6.29 -2.83
C CYS A 97 -12.95 -6.44 -4.14
N LYS A 98 -13.67 -6.48 -5.27
CA LYS A 98 -13.04 -6.49 -6.60
C LYS A 98 -13.52 -5.29 -7.42
N PRO A 99 -12.66 -4.30 -7.71
CA PRO A 99 -13.01 -3.18 -8.57
C PRO A 99 -13.13 -3.59 -10.04
N TYR A 100 -13.55 -2.66 -10.91
CA TYR A 100 -13.55 -2.87 -12.36
C TYR A 100 -12.13 -2.95 -12.91
N ASN A 101 -11.84 -3.93 -13.76
CA ASN A 101 -10.53 -4.01 -14.42
C ASN A 101 -10.34 -2.84 -15.39
N SER A 102 -9.24 -2.10 -15.25
CA SER A 102 -8.99 -0.92 -16.07
C SER A 102 -8.84 -1.23 -17.56
N CYS A 103 -9.38 -0.32 -18.36
CA CYS A 103 -9.27 -0.29 -19.81
C CYS A 103 -7.91 0.32 -20.25
N LEU A 104 -7.36 -0.07 -21.40
CA LEU A 104 -6.12 0.55 -21.89
C LEU A 104 -6.34 2.04 -22.19
N GLY A 105 -5.47 2.91 -21.67
CA GLY A 105 -5.61 4.37 -21.80
C GLY A 105 -6.71 5.00 -20.93
N GLU A 106 -7.34 4.21 -20.05
CA GLU A 106 -8.13 4.75 -18.95
C GLU A 106 -7.21 5.56 -18.04
N PHE A 107 -7.68 6.70 -17.54
CA PHE A 107 -6.94 7.48 -16.56
C PHE A 107 -7.85 8.00 -15.45
N PHE A 108 -7.27 8.30 -14.30
CA PHE A 108 -7.96 8.88 -13.16
C PHE A 108 -7.10 9.96 -12.52
N ARG A 109 -7.76 11.02 -12.05
CA ARG A 109 -7.11 12.13 -11.35
C ARG A 109 -8.01 12.67 -10.25
N CYS A 110 -7.40 13.12 -9.16
CA CYS A 110 -8.11 13.73 -8.04
C CYS A 110 -7.13 14.51 -7.14
N ASN A 111 -7.69 15.26 -6.20
CA ASN A 111 -6.96 15.96 -5.16
C ASN A 111 -7.38 15.50 -3.76
N TRP A 112 -6.52 15.72 -2.79
CA TRP A 112 -6.85 15.80 -1.37
C TRP A 112 -6.35 17.13 -0.84
N ASP A 113 -7.16 17.76 0.01
CA ASP A 113 -6.72 18.88 0.84
C ASP A 113 -6.43 18.30 2.24
N ALA A 114 -5.15 18.11 2.55
CA ALA A 114 -4.68 17.40 3.74
C ALA A 114 -4.31 18.37 4.85
N GLU A 115 -4.81 18.14 6.07
CA GLU A 115 -4.40 18.92 7.23
C GLU A 115 -2.95 18.59 7.63
N ASP A 116 -2.13 19.61 7.86
CA ASP A 116 -0.79 19.46 8.40
C ASP A 116 -0.83 19.36 9.93
N ASN A 117 -1.27 18.20 10.42
CA ASN A 117 -1.54 17.97 11.85
C ASN A 117 -0.87 16.70 12.40
N ALA A 118 0.06 16.13 11.64
CA ALA A 118 0.81 14.97 12.09
C ALA A 118 1.87 15.41 13.12
N PRO A 119 1.96 14.76 14.29
CA PRO A 119 3.03 15.09 15.24
C PRO A 119 4.42 14.91 14.60
N LEU A 120 5.32 15.87 14.83
CA LEU A 120 6.72 15.77 14.43
C LEU A 120 7.37 14.55 15.09
N ILE A 121 8.15 13.79 14.33
CA ILE A 121 8.92 12.66 14.85
C ILE A 121 10.37 13.10 14.99
N ASP A 122 10.76 13.54 16.19
CA ASP A 122 12.15 13.82 16.53
C ASP A 122 12.75 12.66 17.35
N PRO A 123 13.58 11.79 16.76
CA PRO A 123 14.18 10.66 17.47
C PRO A 123 15.05 11.07 18.66
N ILE A 124 15.62 12.28 18.68
CA ILE A 124 16.51 12.74 19.76
C ILE A 124 15.69 13.05 21.01
N ALA A 125 14.50 13.64 20.83
CA ALA A 125 13.58 13.99 21.92
C ALA A 125 12.79 12.79 22.48
N LEU A 126 12.81 11.63 21.79
CA LEU A 126 12.09 10.44 22.21
C LEU A 126 12.82 9.62 23.28
N PRO A 127 12.10 8.82 24.09
CA PRO A 127 12.71 7.89 25.05
C PRO A 127 13.72 6.96 24.36
N GLY A 128 14.97 6.97 24.85
CA GLY A 128 16.08 6.19 24.28
C GLY A 128 16.86 6.89 23.16
N GLY A 129 16.51 8.12 22.79
CA GLY A 129 17.19 8.90 21.73
C GLY A 129 18.66 9.24 22.07
N SER A 130 18.92 9.65 23.31
CA SER A 130 20.26 10.09 23.75
C SER A 130 21.31 8.97 23.87
N GLU A 131 20.89 7.70 23.95
CA GLU A 131 21.81 6.56 24.06
C GLU A 131 22.33 6.07 22.70
N SER A 132 21.77 6.56 21.59
CA SER A 132 22.15 6.18 20.22
C SER A 132 23.25 7.05 19.61
N GLY A 133 23.64 8.15 20.27
CA GLY A 133 24.79 8.97 19.91
C GLY A 133 26.08 8.40 20.50
N GLY A 134 26.92 7.79 19.67
CA GLY A 134 28.20 7.23 20.09
C GLY A 134 29.09 8.26 20.80
N SER A 135 29.28 8.08 22.10
CA SER A 135 30.29 8.77 22.90
C SER A 135 31.68 8.34 22.43
N SER A 136 32.31 9.16 21.57
CA SER A 136 33.76 9.10 21.35
C SER A 136 34.47 9.85 22.48
N THR A 137 34.57 9.21 23.64
CA THR A 137 35.54 9.65 24.67
C THR A 137 36.95 9.40 24.14
N ARG A 138 37.54 10.43 23.52
CA ARG A 138 38.99 10.54 23.35
C ARG A 138 39.61 10.64 24.74
N GLY A 139 40.06 9.49 25.25
CA GLY A 139 41.01 9.44 26.36
C GLY A 139 42.30 10.11 25.93
N SER A 140 42.57 11.27 26.52
CA SER A 140 43.86 11.93 26.44
C SER A 140 44.82 11.19 27.37
N SER A 141 45.84 10.55 26.80
CA SER A 141 47.06 10.21 27.52
C SER A 141 48.18 10.21 26.48
N GLY A 142 49.00 11.27 26.55
CA GLY A 142 50.26 11.33 25.85
C GLY A 142 51.26 10.37 26.48
N ASP A 143 52.13 9.81 25.65
CA ASP A 143 53.56 9.97 25.86
C ASP A 143 54.34 9.67 24.58
N SER A 144 55.32 10.53 24.36
CA SER A 144 56.36 10.49 23.35
C SER A 144 57.31 9.30 23.54
N ASN A 145 57.78 8.65 22.46
CA ASN A 145 59.20 8.71 22.10
C ASN A 145 59.52 8.09 20.72
N SER A 146 60.59 8.64 20.15
CA SER A 146 61.28 8.37 18.89
C SER A 146 61.80 6.93 18.67
N GLY A 147 61.94 6.53 17.40
CA GLY A 147 62.78 5.40 17.02
C GLY A 147 62.81 5.12 15.52
N ARG A 148 63.98 5.26 14.91
CA ARG A 148 64.30 5.32 13.47
C ARG A 148 64.73 3.93 12.93
N SER A 149 64.64 3.73 11.60
CA SER A 149 65.42 2.76 10.77
C SER A 149 64.95 1.29 10.85
N SER A 150 64.96 0.41 9.83
CA SER A 150 65.43 0.40 8.44
C SER A 150 65.07 -0.95 7.77
N THR A 151 64.68 -0.89 6.48
CA THR A 151 65.07 -1.74 5.32
C THR A 151 65.02 -3.29 5.32
N LYS A 152 64.68 -3.78 4.11
CA LYS A 152 64.89 -5.12 3.47
C LYS A 152 63.87 -6.20 3.86
N GLY A 153 63.26 -6.96 2.95
CA GLY A 153 63.48 -7.20 1.53
C GLY A 153 63.47 -8.70 1.25
N ALA A 154 62.73 -9.13 0.20
CA ALA A 154 62.77 -10.44 -0.48
C ALA A 154 62.27 -11.66 0.36
N THR A 155 61.69 -12.75 -0.15
CA THR A 155 61.31 -13.32 -1.46
C THR A 155 60.54 -14.61 -1.12
N ALA A 156 59.38 -14.87 -1.72
CA ALA A 156 59.12 -15.92 -2.72
C ALA A 156 59.03 -17.39 -2.24
N ALA A 157 58.11 -18.09 -2.92
CA ALA A 157 58.03 -19.52 -3.23
C ALA A 157 57.13 -20.43 -2.35
N ASN A 158 55.94 -20.70 -2.91
CA ASN A 158 55.35 -22.00 -3.24
C ASN A 158 55.92 -23.27 -2.57
N ASN A 159 55.01 -24.11 -2.09
CA ASN A 159 54.87 -25.46 -2.66
C ASN A 159 53.49 -26.07 -2.40
N ASP A 160 52.97 -26.64 -3.48
CA ASP A 160 51.83 -27.55 -3.55
C ASP A 160 52.11 -28.90 -2.87
N VAL A 161 51.03 -29.64 -2.59
CA VAL A 161 50.74 -31.01 -3.05
C VAL A 161 50.00 -31.83 -1.97
N ALA A 162 48.70 -31.99 -2.23
CA ALA A 162 47.88 -33.20 -2.34
C ALA A 162 47.91 -34.38 -1.34
N ASN A 163 46.68 -34.92 -1.24
CA ASN A 163 46.25 -36.32 -1.04
C ASN A 163 46.04 -36.87 0.38
N GLY A 164 44.86 -37.50 0.54
CA GLY A 164 44.65 -38.56 1.52
C GLY A 164 43.22 -38.69 2.02
N ALA A 165 42.48 -39.65 1.48
CA ALA A 165 41.09 -39.93 1.79
C ALA A 165 40.87 -40.77 3.07
N SER A 166 39.63 -40.72 3.56
CA SER A 166 38.85 -41.74 4.30
C SER A 166 39.22 -42.09 5.75
N SER A 167 38.23 -42.00 6.65
CA SER A 167 37.54 -43.15 7.25
C SER A 167 36.65 -42.74 8.44
N ALA A 168 35.60 -43.52 8.65
CA ALA A 168 34.52 -43.32 9.61
C ALA A 168 34.94 -43.59 11.07
N SER A 169 34.26 -42.97 12.03
CA SER A 169 33.70 -43.70 13.18
C SER A 169 32.70 -42.86 13.98
N SER A 170 31.63 -43.56 14.32
CA SER A 170 30.48 -43.21 15.15
C SER A 170 30.78 -43.14 16.64
N VAL A 171 30.11 -42.24 17.38
CA VAL A 171 29.77 -42.46 18.80
C VAL A 171 28.38 -41.87 19.12
N LYS A 172 27.50 -42.74 19.63
CA LYS A 172 26.20 -42.45 20.24
C LYS A 172 26.39 -42.00 21.70
N SER A 173 25.51 -41.14 22.22
CA SER A 173 25.11 -41.10 23.64
C SER A 173 23.75 -40.39 23.72
N ALA A 174 22.65 -41.13 23.91
CA ALA A 174 22.11 -41.63 25.19
C ALA A 174 21.13 -40.62 25.82
N ARG A 175 19.84 -40.88 25.59
CA ARG A 175 18.68 -40.33 26.30
C ARG A 175 18.60 -40.92 27.70
N SER A 176 18.24 -40.11 28.69
CA SER A 176 17.61 -40.58 29.93
C SER A 176 16.18 -40.03 30.03
N VAL A 177 15.31 -40.88 30.57
CA VAL A 177 13.86 -40.68 30.74
C VAL A 177 13.57 -40.92 32.22
N GLY A 178 12.62 -40.19 32.82
CA GLY A 178 11.94 -40.60 34.05
C GLY A 178 11.51 -39.45 34.95
N SER A 179 10.27 -38.96 34.77
CA SER A 179 9.14 -39.08 35.73
C SER A 179 9.10 -37.90 36.73
N THR A 180 7.98 -37.32 37.18
CA THR A 180 6.65 -37.86 37.51
C THR A 180 5.58 -36.75 37.51
N LYS A 181 4.34 -37.22 37.54
CA LYS A 181 3.04 -36.54 37.41
C LYS A 181 2.49 -36.20 38.81
N SER A 182 1.89 -35.03 38.98
CA SER A 182 0.75 -34.75 39.89
C SER A 182 0.20 -33.37 39.51
N GLY A 183 -1.06 -32.99 39.61
CA GLY A 183 -2.25 -33.54 40.21
C GLY A 183 -3.24 -32.36 40.32
N SER A 184 -4.44 -32.54 39.77
CA SER A 184 -5.50 -31.55 39.55
C SER A 184 -6.14 -30.96 40.82
N LYS A 185 -6.67 -29.72 40.79
CA LYS A 185 -8.12 -29.40 40.85
C LYS A 185 -8.45 -27.93 41.20
N ASN A 186 -9.33 -27.36 40.37
CA ASN A 186 -10.52 -26.53 40.59
C ASN A 186 -10.62 -25.53 41.77
N GLY A 187 -11.12 -24.33 41.44
CA GLY A 187 -11.85 -23.48 42.38
C GLY A 187 -12.31 -22.15 41.76
N ALA A 188 -13.51 -22.14 41.17
CA ALA A 188 -14.21 -20.92 40.78
C ALA A 188 -14.89 -20.27 42.01
N LYS A 189 -14.88 -18.93 42.11
CA LYS A 189 -16.02 -18.17 42.67
C LYS A 189 -15.93 -16.68 42.36
N ALA A 190 -17.02 -16.17 41.79
CA ALA A 190 -17.37 -14.77 41.72
C ALA A 190 -17.94 -14.29 43.07
N ALA A 191 -17.79 -13.01 43.38
CA ALA A 191 -18.76 -12.24 44.16
C ALA A 191 -18.56 -10.73 43.93
N ALA A 192 -19.66 -10.08 43.58
CA ALA A 192 -19.83 -8.64 43.50
C ALA A 192 -20.08 -8.05 44.90
N GLY A 193 -19.95 -6.72 45.01
CA GLY A 193 -20.80 -5.94 45.90
C GLY A 193 -20.12 -4.93 46.81
N SER A 194 -20.42 -3.65 46.54
CA SER A 194 -20.88 -2.65 47.51
C SER A 194 -20.01 -1.41 47.70
N SER A 195 -20.59 -0.33 47.20
CA SER A 195 -20.43 1.07 47.59
C SER A 195 -20.46 1.33 49.09
N THR A 196 -19.68 2.31 49.56
CA THR A 196 -20.08 3.26 50.61
C THR A 196 -19.45 4.63 50.33
N LYS A 197 -20.21 5.67 50.67
CA LYS A 197 -19.97 7.11 50.49
C LYS A 197 -19.88 7.71 51.89
N GLY A 198 -18.94 8.63 52.16
CA GLY A 198 -18.98 9.41 53.42
C GLY A 198 -17.71 10.18 53.83
N THR A 199 -17.75 11.50 53.56
CA THR A 199 -17.32 12.63 54.43
C THR A 199 -15.86 12.87 54.84
N SER A 200 -15.33 13.97 54.26
CA SER A 200 -14.63 15.12 54.88
C SER A 200 -13.79 14.92 56.15
N GLY A 201 -12.49 15.14 56.01
CA GLY A 201 -11.57 15.47 57.11
C GLY A 201 -10.35 16.20 56.57
N THR A 202 -10.23 17.48 56.92
CA THR A 202 -9.14 18.39 56.58
C THR A 202 -7.88 17.99 57.36
N SER A 203 -6.80 17.65 56.67
CA SER A 203 -5.44 17.73 57.22
C SER A 203 -4.40 17.80 56.11
N THR A 204 -3.78 18.98 55.99
CA THR A 204 -2.49 19.15 55.34
C THR A 204 -1.42 18.43 56.17
N PRO A 205 -0.53 17.68 55.52
CA PRO A 205 0.87 17.87 55.83
C PRO A 205 1.65 18.16 54.55
N ALA A 206 2.43 19.24 54.62
CA ALA A 206 3.52 19.47 53.70
C ALA A 206 4.46 18.25 53.75
N SER A 207 4.54 17.50 52.65
CA SER A 207 5.66 16.62 52.39
C SER A 207 6.08 16.83 50.96
N SER A 208 7.34 17.21 50.81
CA SER A 208 8.08 17.30 49.56
C SER A 208 8.14 15.91 48.92
N SER A 209 7.15 15.57 48.09
CA SER A 209 7.28 14.48 47.13
C SER A 209 7.91 15.07 45.88
N ALA A 210 9.16 14.69 45.62
CA ALA A 210 9.71 14.78 44.27
C ALA A 210 8.70 14.08 43.34
N ALA A 211 8.07 14.85 42.46
CA ALA A 211 7.19 14.31 41.44
C ALA A 211 8.02 13.31 40.63
N LYS A 212 7.72 12.01 40.78
CA LYS A 212 8.15 11.04 39.77
C LYS A 212 7.56 11.52 38.45
N PRO A 213 8.37 11.69 37.38
CA PRO A 213 7.81 12.06 36.10
C PRO A 213 6.80 10.97 35.73
N SER A 214 5.53 11.35 35.58
CA SER A 214 4.54 10.49 34.97
C SER A 214 4.90 10.39 33.50
N THR A 215 5.76 9.43 33.15
CA THR A 215 6.12 9.15 31.76
C THR A 215 4.95 8.45 31.08
N THR A 216 3.97 9.24 30.64
CA THR A 216 2.92 8.76 29.76
C THR A 216 3.57 8.31 28.44
N PRO A 217 3.20 7.14 27.88
CA PRO A 217 3.70 6.71 26.59
C PRO A 217 3.49 7.80 25.53
N VAL A 218 4.52 8.10 24.74
CA VAL A 218 4.43 9.10 23.67
C VAL A 218 3.52 8.58 22.55
N ASN A 219 2.62 9.42 22.04
CA ASN A 219 1.70 9.08 20.96
C ASN A 219 1.90 10.03 19.77
N LEU A 220 2.37 9.47 18.64
CA LEU A 220 2.65 10.19 17.39
C LEU A 220 1.58 9.91 16.31
N SER A 221 0.44 9.33 16.71
CA SER A 221 -0.69 9.09 15.82
C SER A 221 -1.26 10.40 15.29
N VAL A 222 -1.66 10.38 14.02
CA VAL A 222 -2.38 11.50 13.43
C VAL A 222 -3.86 11.46 13.83
N PRO A 223 -4.53 12.62 13.91
CA PRO A 223 -5.98 12.63 14.04
C PRO A 223 -6.67 12.18 12.75
N GLN A 224 -7.96 11.86 12.85
CA GLN A 224 -8.82 11.67 11.68
C GLN A 224 -8.85 12.94 10.83
N THR A 225 -8.60 12.82 9.53
CA THR A 225 -8.78 13.93 8.59
C THR A 225 -10.22 14.44 8.63
N GLY A 226 -10.41 15.72 8.93
CA GLY A 226 -11.72 16.34 8.92
C GLY A 226 -12.32 16.37 7.51
N SER A 227 -13.64 16.23 7.39
CA SER A 227 -14.35 16.47 6.12
C SER A 227 -14.44 17.94 5.75
N ASN A 228 -14.26 18.83 6.73
CA ASN A 228 -14.14 20.27 6.57
C ASN A 228 -13.02 20.76 7.50
N PRO A 229 -11.78 20.85 7.00
CA PRO A 229 -10.62 21.15 7.82
C PRO A 229 -10.70 22.58 8.36
N ALA A 230 -10.53 22.74 9.67
CA ALA A 230 -10.51 24.06 10.32
C ALA A 230 -9.12 24.72 10.23
N ASN A 231 -8.11 23.94 9.86
CA ASN A 231 -6.72 24.37 9.73
C ASN A 231 -6.34 24.55 8.25
N PRO A 232 -5.27 25.31 7.97
CA PRO A 232 -4.67 25.34 6.64
C PRO A 232 -4.37 23.92 6.13
N THR A 233 -4.72 23.68 4.87
CA THR A 233 -4.50 22.39 4.21
C THR A 233 -3.43 22.49 3.16
N VAL A 234 -2.70 21.39 2.99
CA VAL A 234 -1.75 21.17 1.92
C VAL A 234 -2.40 20.32 0.84
N ARG A 235 -2.28 20.75 -0.42
CA ARG A 235 -2.88 20.01 -1.53
C ARG A 235 -1.99 18.91 -2.06
N VAL A 236 -2.55 17.71 -2.15
CA VAL A 236 -1.94 16.55 -2.81
C VAL A 236 -2.75 16.22 -4.05
N THR A 237 -2.08 16.09 -5.21
CA THR A 237 -2.71 15.72 -6.48
C THR A 237 -2.23 14.34 -6.92
N TYR A 238 -3.15 13.53 -7.43
CA TYR A 238 -2.88 12.21 -7.97
C TYR A 238 -3.29 12.13 -9.44
N LEU A 239 -2.46 11.46 -10.24
CA LEU A 239 -2.73 11.10 -11.62
C LEU A 239 -2.28 9.66 -11.86
N THR A 240 -3.12 8.87 -12.52
CA THR A 240 -2.80 7.50 -12.92
C THR A 240 -3.37 7.19 -14.29
N GLU A 241 -2.69 6.33 -15.03
CA GLU A 241 -3.08 5.90 -16.37
C GLU A 241 -2.82 4.39 -16.52
N GLN A 242 -3.76 3.67 -17.14
CA GLN A 242 -3.56 2.29 -17.54
C GLN A 242 -2.66 2.22 -18.77
N THR A 243 -1.37 2.01 -18.55
CA THR A 243 -0.35 2.01 -19.61
C THR A 243 -0.27 0.70 -20.37
N SER A 244 -0.68 -0.42 -19.76
CA SER A 244 -0.76 -1.74 -20.39
C SER A 244 -1.97 -2.52 -19.93
N HIS A 245 -2.57 -3.34 -20.80
CA HIS A 245 -3.70 -4.21 -20.46
C HIS A 245 -3.32 -5.70 -20.38
N HIS A 246 -2.29 -6.13 -21.13
CA HIS A 246 -1.81 -7.52 -21.14
C HIS A 246 -0.27 -7.55 -21.12
N PRO A 247 0.36 -7.68 -19.94
CA PRO A 247 -0.27 -7.75 -18.60
C PRO A 247 -0.90 -6.40 -18.17
N PRO A 248 -1.85 -6.40 -17.22
CA PRO A 248 -2.45 -5.16 -16.72
C PRO A 248 -1.44 -4.40 -15.86
N VAL A 249 -1.08 -3.19 -16.29
CA VAL A 249 -0.18 -2.28 -15.57
C VAL A 249 -0.72 -0.86 -15.64
N SER A 250 -0.70 -0.17 -14.51
CA SER A 250 -1.02 1.25 -14.40
C SER A 250 0.22 2.02 -13.94
N ALA A 251 0.49 3.20 -14.50
CA ALA A 251 1.50 4.12 -13.98
C ALA A 251 0.80 5.18 -13.14
N PHE A 252 1.38 5.55 -11.99
CA PHE A 252 0.84 6.61 -11.15
C PHE A 252 1.90 7.64 -10.76
N PHE A 253 1.41 8.84 -10.43
CA PHE A 253 2.19 9.94 -9.87
C PHE A 253 1.35 10.69 -8.82
N ILE A 254 1.96 10.95 -7.67
CA ILE A 254 1.45 11.77 -6.57
C ILE A 254 2.34 13.01 -6.47
N SER A 255 1.75 14.20 -6.41
CA SER A 255 2.47 15.47 -6.31
C SER A 255 1.97 16.30 -5.13
N CYS A 256 2.90 16.80 -4.33
CA CYS A 256 2.67 17.77 -3.25
C CYS A 256 3.81 18.81 -3.28
N PRO A 257 3.74 19.78 -4.22
CA PRO A 257 4.84 20.73 -4.45
C PRO A 257 5.15 21.62 -3.25
N GLU A 258 4.14 21.99 -2.45
CA GLU A 258 4.30 22.82 -1.25
C GLU A 258 5.24 22.19 -0.22
N ARG A 259 5.31 20.85 -0.17
CA ARG A 259 6.21 20.10 0.71
C ARG A 259 7.46 19.59 0.01
N GLY A 260 7.66 19.89 -1.28
CA GLY A 260 8.73 19.28 -2.07
C GLY A 260 8.59 17.75 -2.14
N LEU A 261 7.36 17.23 -2.09
CA LEU A 261 7.10 15.79 -2.06
C LEU A 261 6.50 15.32 -3.38
N HIS A 262 6.99 14.19 -3.87
CA HIS A 262 6.31 13.45 -4.93
C HIS A 262 6.50 11.95 -4.74
N ALA A 263 5.53 11.17 -5.23
CA ALA A 263 5.65 9.72 -5.28
C ALA A 263 5.22 9.16 -6.63
N ARG A 264 5.79 8.02 -7.02
CA ARG A 264 5.49 7.37 -8.30
C ARG A 264 5.74 5.87 -8.24
N GLY A 265 5.15 5.15 -9.18
CA GLY A 265 5.33 3.71 -9.31
C GLY A 265 4.48 3.12 -10.43
N PHE A 266 4.64 1.82 -10.65
CA PHE A 266 3.73 1.05 -11.48
C PHE A 266 2.93 0.08 -10.61
N ASP A 267 1.62 0.06 -10.83
CA ASP A 267 0.71 -0.89 -10.20
C ASP A 267 0.53 -2.10 -11.10
N GLN A 268 0.96 -3.24 -10.59
CA GLN A 268 0.75 -4.54 -11.19
C GLN A 268 0.61 -5.58 -10.07
N ILE A 269 -0.39 -6.44 -10.20
CA ILE A 269 -0.59 -7.58 -9.30
C ILE A 269 -0.57 -8.89 -10.08
N THR A 270 -0.08 -9.93 -9.42
CA THR A 270 -0.20 -11.32 -9.88
C THR A 270 -0.93 -12.12 -8.80
N ALA A 271 -1.97 -12.83 -9.20
CA ALA A 271 -2.75 -13.68 -8.31
C ALA A 271 -2.41 -15.16 -8.55
N LYS A 272 -2.17 -15.92 -7.49
CA LYS A 272 -1.90 -17.36 -7.51
C LYS A 272 -2.90 -18.08 -6.61
N PHE A 273 -3.51 -19.15 -7.12
CA PHE A 273 -4.44 -19.96 -6.32
C PHE A 273 -3.65 -20.91 -5.42
N THR A 274 -3.94 -20.89 -4.12
CA THR A 274 -3.29 -21.75 -3.11
C THR A 274 -4.28 -22.74 -2.50
N GLY A 275 -5.33 -23.10 -3.26
CA GLY A 275 -6.34 -24.09 -2.87
C GLY A 275 -7.53 -23.47 -2.14
N THR A 276 -7.36 -23.02 -0.91
CA THR A 276 -8.46 -22.39 -0.12
C THR A 276 -8.37 -20.87 -0.03
N SER A 277 -7.30 -20.31 -0.61
CA SER A 277 -7.00 -18.88 -0.64
C SER A 277 -6.42 -18.49 -2.00
N ILE A 278 -6.38 -17.17 -2.25
CA ILE A 278 -5.66 -16.57 -3.38
C ILE A 278 -4.52 -15.74 -2.79
N LYS A 279 -3.29 -16.04 -3.19
CA LYS A 279 -2.11 -15.23 -2.86
C LYS A 279 -1.95 -14.16 -3.93
N VAL A 280 -1.94 -12.89 -3.53
CA VAL A 280 -1.71 -11.73 -4.39
C VAL A 280 -0.31 -11.19 -4.09
N ILE A 281 0.51 -11.09 -5.12
CA ILE A 281 1.88 -10.57 -5.05
C ILE A 281 2.09 -9.44 -6.07
N PRO A 282 3.09 -8.58 -5.87
CA PRO A 282 3.50 -7.62 -6.90
C PRO A 282 3.87 -8.35 -8.20
N GLY A 283 3.47 -7.79 -9.33
CA GLY A 283 3.96 -8.22 -10.64
C GLY A 283 5.37 -7.71 -10.94
N GLU A 284 5.97 -8.18 -12.03
CA GLU A 284 7.34 -7.86 -12.45
C GLU A 284 7.64 -6.35 -12.54
N HIS A 285 6.66 -5.55 -12.93
CA HIS A 285 6.82 -4.11 -13.11
C HIS A 285 6.52 -3.30 -11.83
N ASN A 286 5.91 -3.92 -10.81
CA ASN A 286 5.66 -3.28 -9.53
C ASN A 286 6.87 -3.45 -8.61
N LEU A 287 7.79 -2.49 -8.66
CA LEU A 287 8.99 -2.45 -7.81
C LEU A 287 8.78 -1.62 -6.53
N GLY A 288 7.53 -1.31 -6.19
CA GLY A 288 7.15 -0.54 -5.02
C GLY A 288 6.78 0.92 -5.32
N ILE A 289 6.54 1.66 -4.24
CA ILE A 289 6.28 3.11 -4.28
C ILE A 289 7.60 3.82 -4.07
N PHE A 290 7.94 4.76 -4.96
CA PHE A 290 9.11 5.62 -4.82
C PHE A 290 8.67 6.99 -4.34
N ILE A 291 9.00 7.35 -3.10
CA ILE A 291 8.70 8.65 -2.49
C ILE A 291 9.97 9.48 -2.47
N THR A 292 9.97 10.63 -3.12
CA THR A 292 11.08 11.57 -3.13
C THR A 292 10.75 12.77 -2.24
N VAL A 293 11.68 13.12 -1.37
CA VAL A 293 11.68 14.36 -0.60
C VAL A 293 12.71 15.30 -1.21
N GLU A 294 12.27 16.41 -1.79
CA GLU A 294 13.14 17.45 -2.32
C GLU A 294 13.57 18.38 -1.18
N ARG A 295 14.85 18.36 -0.84
CA ARG A 295 15.43 19.37 0.06
C ARG A 295 15.94 20.52 -0.79
N ARG A 296 15.25 21.65 -0.74
CA ARG A 296 15.85 22.90 -1.21
C ARG A 296 16.98 23.25 -0.25
N GLY A 297 18.20 23.36 -0.76
CA GLY A 297 19.25 24.07 -0.03
C GLY A 297 18.76 25.49 0.22
N ASP A 298 19.02 26.04 1.39
CA ASP A 298 18.74 27.44 1.68
C ASP A 298 19.46 28.30 0.62
N ASP A 299 18.74 28.73 -0.42
CA ASP A 299 19.24 29.66 -1.45
C ASP A 299 19.21 31.09 -0.90
N ASP A 300 19.65 31.25 0.35
CA ASP A 300 19.89 32.53 1.00
C ASP A 300 21.32 32.98 0.69
N GLY A 301 21.66 33.11 -0.60
CA GLY A 301 22.74 33.98 -1.13
C GLY A 301 24.17 33.90 -0.54
N ASP A 302 24.46 33.03 0.42
CA ASP A 302 25.70 33.00 1.19
C ASP A 302 26.53 31.80 0.76
N LYS A 303 27.46 32.07 -0.16
CA LYS A 303 28.43 31.12 -0.72
C LYS A 303 29.54 30.82 0.30
N ASP A 304 29.18 30.33 1.47
CA ASP A 304 30.15 29.76 2.40
C ASP A 304 30.18 28.24 2.19
N ASP A 305 31.29 27.78 1.59
CA ASP A 305 31.66 26.41 1.18
C ASP A 305 31.74 25.36 2.33
N LYS A 306 30.81 25.38 3.30
CA LYS A 306 30.80 24.44 4.43
C LYS A 306 29.51 23.67 4.66
N ASN A 307 28.50 23.82 3.80
CA ASN A 307 27.23 23.10 3.90
C ASN A 307 27.17 21.89 2.94
N GLU A 308 28.21 21.04 2.95
CA GLU A 308 28.18 19.75 2.24
C GLU A 308 27.21 18.78 2.96
N GLY A 309 25.92 18.81 2.58
CA GLY A 309 24.92 17.82 3.00
C GLY A 309 23.50 18.34 3.23
N LYS A 310 23.30 19.65 3.41
CA LYS A 310 21.97 20.28 3.49
C LYS A 310 21.49 20.67 2.09
N GLY A 311 20.77 19.77 1.41
CA GLY A 311 20.16 20.09 0.11
C GLY A 311 20.12 18.95 -0.91
N GLN A 312 20.43 17.70 -0.53
CA GLN A 312 20.23 16.57 -1.43
C GLN A 312 18.83 15.98 -1.23
N SER A 313 18.09 15.87 -2.32
CA SER A 313 16.84 15.11 -2.36
C SER A 313 17.13 13.65 -2.00
N GLU A 314 16.22 13.02 -1.27
CA GLU A 314 16.33 11.61 -0.88
C GLU A 314 15.12 10.82 -1.40
N THR A 315 15.33 9.57 -1.81
CA THR A 315 14.27 8.73 -2.38
C THR A 315 14.11 7.43 -1.59
N TYR A 316 12.91 7.21 -1.08
CA TYR A 316 12.52 5.98 -0.40
C TYR A 316 11.85 5.03 -1.39
N GLN A 317 12.31 3.78 -1.46
CA GLN A 317 11.64 2.69 -2.17
C GLN A 317 10.90 1.80 -1.16
N LEU A 318 9.58 1.67 -1.33
CA LEU A 318 8.70 0.91 -0.44
C LEU A 318 8.14 -0.30 -1.20
N THR A 319 8.66 -1.51 -0.94
CA THR A 319 8.21 -2.73 -1.63
C THR A 319 7.00 -3.37 -0.94
N HIS A 320 6.11 -3.97 -1.72
CA HIS A 320 4.88 -4.57 -1.20
C HIS A 320 5.06 -6.01 -0.69
N PRO A 321 4.45 -6.36 0.45
CA PRO A 321 4.37 -7.73 0.93
C PRO A 321 3.30 -8.49 0.14
N ALA A 322 3.20 -9.80 0.39
CA ALA A 322 2.12 -10.60 -0.19
C ALA A 322 0.82 -10.44 0.61
N ALA A 323 -0.31 -10.36 -0.09
CA ALA A 323 -1.64 -10.44 0.51
C ALA A 323 -2.27 -11.80 0.24
N HIS A 324 -3.10 -12.29 1.16
CA HIS A 324 -3.85 -13.53 1.01
C HIS A 324 -5.33 -13.24 1.19
N LEU A 325 -6.11 -13.62 0.18
CA LEU A 325 -7.57 -13.62 0.25
C LEU A 325 -8.04 -15.00 0.71
N GLY A 326 -8.41 -15.11 1.97
CA GLY A 326 -8.90 -16.32 2.61
C GLY A 326 -10.43 -16.38 2.72
N GLY A 327 -10.94 -17.47 3.30
CA GLY A 327 -12.36 -17.61 3.63
C GLY A 327 -13.29 -17.89 2.43
N LEU A 328 -12.72 -18.13 1.24
CA LEU A 328 -13.43 -18.42 0.00
C LEU A 328 -14.45 -19.56 0.15
N LEU A 329 -14.09 -20.64 0.86
CA LEU A 329 -14.96 -21.81 1.09
C LEU A 329 -16.05 -21.58 2.14
N ARG A 330 -15.82 -20.67 3.09
CA ARG A 330 -16.77 -20.36 4.18
C ARG A 330 -17.69 -19.20 3.86
N GLY A 331 -17.49 -18.54 2.71
CA GLY A 331 -18.24 -17.34 2.31
C GLY A 331 -17.98 -16.11 3.15
N ALA A 332 -16.94 -16.13 3.98
CA ALA A 332 -16.51 -14.99 4.79
C ALA A 332 -15.11 -14.56 4.32
N LEU A 333 -15.08 -13.76 3.26
CA LEU A 333 -13.83 -13.27 2.69
C LEU A 333 -13.03 -12.46 3.72
N SER A 334 -11.73 -12.73 3.80
CA SER A 334 -10.81 -12.00 4.67
C SER A 334 -9.48 -11.76 3.97
N ILE A 335 -8.88 -10.59 4.21
CA ILE A 335 -7.52 -10.27 3.80
C ILE A 335 -6.59 -10.45 5.00
N SER A 336 -5.56 -11.26 4.82
CA SER A 336 -4.35 -11.25 5.63
C SER A 336 -3.14 -10.81 4.79
N VAL A 337 -2.10 -10.37 5.47
CA VAL A 337 -0.83 -9.97 4.85
C VAL A 337 0.27 -10.86 5.43
N GLY A 338 1.18 -11.32 4.58
CA GLY A 338 2.32 -12.16 4.95
C GLY A 338 3.57 -11.76 4.18
N ASP A 339 4.63 -12.53 4.35
CA ASP A 339 5.97 -12.24 3.80
C ASP A 339 6.55 -10.92 4.34
N VAL A 340 7.38 -10.25 3.55
CA VAL A 340 8.22 -9.12 3.98
C VAL A 340 8.01 -7.92 3.07
N ALA A 341 7.95 -6.74 3.66
CA ALA A 341 8.08 -5.47 2.96
C ALA A 341 9.40 -4.80 3.34
N TYR A 342 10.00 -4.06 2.41
CA TYR A 342 11.22 -3.30 2.64
C TYR A 342 10.96 -1.82 2.38
N VAL A 343 11.53 -0.96 3.22
CA VAL A 343 11.63 0.48 2.96
C VAL A 343 13.10 0.86 2.96
N THR A 344 13.61 1.31 1.83
CA THR A 344 15.05 1.55 1.64
C THR A 344 15.28 2.97 1.13
N CYS A 345 16.25 3.68 1.70
CA CYS A 345 16.71 4.97 1.22
C CYS A 345 18.25 4.97 1.11
N PRO A 346 18.79 4.90 -0.12
CA PRO A 346 20.24 4.94 -0.36
C PRO A 346 20.91 6.20 0.16
N GLU A 347 20.26 7.36 0.05
CA GLU A 347 20.85 8.66 0.42
C GLU A 347 21.07 8.79 1.94
N THR A 348 20.25 8.11 2.73
CA THR A 348 20.40 8.07 4.21
C THR A 348 21.12 6.82 4.71
N GLY A 349 21.38 5.83 3.84
CA GLY A 349 21.92 4.54 4.24
C GLY A 349 20.99 3.76 5.18
N LEU A 350 19.68 4.01 5.14
CA LEU A 350 18.71 3.37 6.02
C LEU A 350 17.85 2.34 5.28
N LYS A 351 17.64 1.20 5.92
CA LYS A 351 16.73 0.16 5.47
C LYS A 351 15.83 -0.28 6.63
N ALA A 352 14.56 -0.46 6.33
CA ALA A 352 13.59 -1.08 7.21
C ALA A 352 13.15 -2.42 6.64
N ILE A 353 13.05 -3.44 7.50
CA ILE A 353 12.43 -4.73 7.19
C ILE A 353 11.14 -4.81 7.99
N LEU A 354 10.01 -5.03 7.34
CA LEU A 354 8.71 -5.28 7.97
C LEU A 354 8.28 -6.71 7.69
N GLN A 355 8.32 -7.57 8.71
CA GLN A 355 7.89 -8.96 8.63
C GLN A 355 6.43 -9.06 9.04
N TYR A 356 5.57 -9.46 8.10
CA TYR A 356 4.15 -9.72 8.36
C TYR A 356 3.96 -11.19 8.69
N TYR A 357 3.09 -11.45 9.67
CA TYR A 357 2.75 -12.81 10.08
C TYR A 357 1.31 -13.12 9.70
N ASP A 358 1.15 -14.09 8.81
CA ASP A 358 -0.16 -14.64 8.48
C ASP A 358 -0.67 -15.47 9.67
N ALA A 359 -1.79 -15.08 10.24
CA ALA A 359 -2.38 -15.77 11.39
C ALA A 359 -3.14 -17.01 10.93
N GLY A 360 -2.38 -18.02 10.50
CA GLY A 360 -2.88 -19.31 10.03
C GLY A 360 -2.34 -20.47 10.85
N GLY A 361 -2.75 -20.60 12.11
CA GLY A 361 -2.43 -21.81 12.87
C GLY A 361 -2.71 -21.70 14.35
N TRP A 362 -3.84 -22.28 14.77
CA TRP A 362 -4.11 -22.92 16.07
C TRP A 362 -3.46 -22.32 17.34
N LEU A 363 -4.32 -21.91 18.29
CA LEU A 363 -4.03 -21.24 19.58
C LEU A 363 -3.72 -19.75 19.50
N GLY A 364 -4.77 -18.92 19.51
CA GLY A 364 -4.83 -17.67 20.30
C GLY A 364 -3.79 -16.58 20.04
N ARG A 365 -3.00 -16.63 18.97
CA ARG A 365 -2.08 -15.53 18.60
C ARG A 365 -2.84 -14.37 17.97
N SER A 366 -2.41 -13.15 18.29
CA SER A 366 -2.88 -11.90 17.68
C SER A 366 -2.85 -12.00 16.16
N THR A 367 -3.95 -11.62 15.51
CA THR A 367 -4.04 -11.57 14.04
C THR A 367 -3.42 -10.28 13.52
N ASN A 368 -3.01 -10.26 12.25
CA ASN A 368 -2.47 -9.05 11.59
C ASN A 368 -1.17 -8.53 12.22
N LEU A 369 -0.32 -9.41 12.76
CA LEU A 369 0.92 -8.99 13.41
C LEU A 369 1.98 -8.55 12.38
N VAL A 370 2.72 -7.51 12.72
CA VAL A 370 3.93 -7.07 12.02
C VAL A 370 5.04 -6.79 13.02
N ASP A 371 6.24 -7.29 12.74
CA ASP A 371 7.48 -6.88 13.39
C ASP A 371 8.32 -6.07 12.42
N GLY A 372 9.04 -5.07 12.93
CA GLY A 372 9.91 -4.23 12.10
C GLY A 372 11.26 -3.95 12.74
N VAL A 373 12.26 -3.70 11.91
CA VAL A 373 13.57 -3.19 12.33
C VAL A 373 14.04 -2.14 11.33
N ILE A 374 14.52 -1.00 11.83
CA ILE A 374 15.22 0.03 11.04
C ILE A 374 16.70 -0.08 11.41
N PHE A 375 17.56 -0.12 10.40
CA PHE A 375 19.00 -0.28 10.59
C PHE A 375 19.79 0.42 9.49
N ARG A 376 21.08 0.65 9.76
CA ARG A 376 22.02 1.16 8.76
C ARG A 376 22.45 0.05 7.80
N TYR A 377 22.53 0.35 6.52
CA TYR A 377 23.10 -0.54 5.51
C TYR A 377 24.05 0.24 4.60
N ASP A 378 24.92 -0.46 3.88
CA ASP A 378 25.83 0.14 2.90
C ASP A 378 25.14 0.25 1.52
N PRO A 379 24.83 1.47 1.03
CA PRO A 379 24.24 1.66 -0.29
C PRO A 379 25.17 1.25 -1.45
N ALA A 380 26.48 1.20 -1.24
CA ALA A 380 27.44 0.75 -2.25
C ALA A 380 27.42 -0.77 -2.45
N ASN A 381 26.87 -1.51 -1.49
CA ASN A 381 26.70 -2.97 -1.56
C ASN A 381 25.31 -3.41 -1.07
N PRO A 382 24.24 -3.04 -1.80
CA PRO A 382 22.86 -3.25 -1.35
C PRO A 382 22.50 -4.74 -1.24
N ASP A 383 23.14 -5.60 -2.03
CA ASP A 383 22.90 -7.04 -2.03
C ASP A 383 23.43 -7.74 -0.77
N ALA A 384 24.40 -7.13 -0.07
CA ALA A 384 24.89 -7.61 1.22
C ALA A 384 23.98 -7.22 2.40
N ALA A 385 23.03 -6.29 2.21
CA ALA A 385 22.16 -5.84 3.28
C ALA A 385 21.20 -6.98 3.72
N PRO A 386 21.08 -7.25 5.04
CA PRO A 386 20.14 -8.24 5.55
C PRO A 386 18.72 -8.06 5.00
N ASN A 387 18.05 -9.18 4.73
CA ASN A 387 16.65 -9.24 4.26
C ASN A 387 15.71 -9.87 5.29
N ARG A 388 16.24 -10.32 6.43
CA ARG A 388 15.45 -10.87 7.53
C ARG A 388 15.86 -10.21 8.83
N ILE A 389 14.88 -9.97 9.71
CA ILE A 389 15.09 -9.23 10.97
C ILE A 389 16.19 -9.84 11.84
N GLN A 390 16.26 -11.18 11.92
CA GLN A 390 17.23 -11.84 12.79
C GLN A 390 18.67 -11.85 12.23
N ASP A 391 18.85 -11.48 10.96
CA ASP A 391 20.17 -11.39 10.32
C ASP A 391 20.77 -9.97 10.47
N VAL A 392 20.02 -9.02 11.03
CA VAL A 392 20.47 -7.65 11.26
C VAL A 392 21.37 -7.60 12.51
N PRO A 393 22.63 -7.15 12.39
CA PRO A 393 23.52 -7.00 13.55
C PRO A 393 22.95 -6.00 14.56
N ALA A 394 23.00 -6.34 15.85
CA ALA A 394 22.42 -5.50 16.90
C ALA A 394 23.01 -4.08 16.96
N ALA A 395 24.28 -3.92 16.55
CA ALA A 395 24.97 -2.63 16.48
C ALA A 395 24.43 -1.69 15.39
N ASP A 396 23.82 -2.24 14.34
CA ASP A 396 23.28 -1.47 13.22
C ASP A 396 21.82 -1.07 13.45
N VAL A 397 21.14 -1.67 14.43
CA VAL A 397 19.73 -1.43 14.71
C VAL A 397 19.52 -0.05 15.35
N LEU A 398 18.69 0.75 14.71
CA LEU A 398 18.30 2.08 15.16
C LEU A 398 16.95 2.10 15.86
N ALA A 399 16.01 1.27 15.41
CA ALA A 399 14.69 1.16 16.01
C ALA A 399 14.06 -0.21 15.71
N ARG A 400 13.13 -0.61 16.58
CA ARG A 400 12.30 -1.80 16.41
C ARG A 400 10.83 -1.43 16.48
N LEU A 401 10.04 -1.97 15.57
CA LEU A 401 8.59 -1.78 15.48
C LEU A 401 7.87 -3.08 15.83
N HIS A 402 6.68 -2.96 16.41
CA HIS A 402 5.79 -4.08 16.69
C HIS A 402 4.35 -3.60 16.68
N GLY A 403 3.42 -4.46 16.24
CA GLY A 403 2.01 -4.19 16.43
C GLY A 403 1.11 -4.98 15.50
N ALA A 404 -0.17 -4.64 15.54
CA ALA A 404 -1.15 -5.17 14.60
C ALA A 404 -1.41 -4.13 13.50
N TRP A 405 -1.12 -4.46 12.25
CA TRP A 405 -1.19 -3.51 11.12
C TRP A 405 -2.61 -3.03 10.79
N LYS A 406 -3.65 -3.63 11.38
CA LYS A 406 -5.04 -3.15 11.31
C LYS A 406 -5.47 -2.29 12.50
N GLU A 407 -4.66 -2.21 13.54
CA GLU A 407 -5.02 -1.59 14.81
C GLU A 407 -4.00 -0.53 15.21
N LYS A 408 -2.80 -0.93 15.60
CA LYS A 408 -1.82 -0.03 16.21
C LYS A 408 -0.41 -0.54 16.01
N ILE A 409 0.49 0.38 15.66
CA ILE A 409 1.93 0.13 15.55
C ILE A 409 2.66 0.98 16.59
N VAL A 410 3.56 0.35 17.33
CA VAL A 410 4.44 0.99 18.30
C VAL A 410 5.90 0.72 17.94
N PHE A 411 6.81 1.54 18.46
CA PHE A 411 8.25 1.34 18.28
C PHE A 411 9.05 1.76 19.51
N THR A 412 10.30 1.32 19.53
CA THR A 412 11.33 1.72 20.51
C THR A 412 12.63 2.02 19.77
N LEU A 413 13.40 2.97 20.27
CA LEU A 413 14.73 3.27 19.76
C LEU A 413 15.78 2.25 20.27
N GLY A 414 16.83 2.06 19.47
CA GLY A 414 17.94 1.16 19.74
C GLY A 414 17.67 -0.32 19.43
N GLY A 415 18.70 -1.14 19.69
CA GLY A 415 18.72 -2.56 19.34
C GLY A 415 17.96 -3.50 20.28
N LYS A 416 17.57 -3.02 21.48
CA LYS A 416 16.92 -3.84 22.51
C LYS A 416 15.52 -4.29 22.04
N PRO A 417 15.20 -5.60 22.09
CA PRO A 417 13.88 -6.11 21.72
C PRO A 417 12.72 -5.39 22.43
N LEU A 418 11.65 -5.13 21.69
CA LEU A 418 10.50 -4.34 22.16
C LEU A 418 9.84 -4.92 23.41
N ALA A 419 9.72 -6.25 23.49
CA ALA A 419 9.17 -6.96 24.65
C ALA A 419 9.96 -6.77 25.96
N LEU A 420 11.20 -6.27 25.89
CA LEU A 420 12.05 -6.00 27.06
C LEU A 420 11.99 -4.53 27.51
N HIS A 421 11.27 -3.68 26.78
CA HIS A 421 11.03 -2.29 27.16
C HIS A 421 9.76 -2.16 27.98
N PRO A 422 9.77 -1.36 29.07
CA PRO A 422 8.54 -0.97 29.77
C PRO A 422 7.55 -0.32 28.80
N ALA A 423 6.25 -0.45 29.08
CA ALA A 423 5.21 0.07 28.20
C ALA A 423 5.29 1.60 28.02
N GLU A 424 5.72 2.32 29.05
CA GLU A 424 5.98 3.76 29.03
C GLU A 424 7.09 4.21 28.07
N HIS A 425 7.99 3.30 27.68
CA HIS A 425 9.07 3.59 26.72
C HIS A 425 8.70 3.20 25.28
N GLN A 426 7.54 2.58 25.07
CA GLN A 426 7.03 2.27 23.75
C GLN A 426 6.29 3.48 23.20
N THR A 427 6.78 4.01 22.08
CA THR A 427 6.16 5.15 21.40
C THR A 427 5.14 4.63 20.39
N THR A 428 3.92 5.17 20.41
CA THR A 428 2.92 4.83 19.38
C THR A 428 3.26 5.58 18.10
N LEU A 429 3.57 4.84 17.01
CA LEU A 429 3.80 5.43 15.69
C LEU A 429 2.47 5.83 15.05
N ILE A 430 1.49 4.93 15.11
CA ILE A 430 0.16 5.14 14.53
C ILE A 430 -0.88 4.22 15.17
N ASP A 431 -2.03 4.79 15.53
CA ASP A 431 -3.26 4.10 15.90
C ASP A 431 -4.28 4.28 14.76
N LEU A 432 -4.60 3.18 14.08
CA LEU A 432 -5.54 3.15 12.97
C LEU A 432 -6.98 3.13 13.48
N GLY A 433 -7.23 2.82 14.75
CA GLY A 433 -8.56 2.71 15.35
C GLY A 433 -9.49 3.88 15.01
N PRO A 434 -9.08 5.13 15.29
CA PRO A 434 -9.85 6.33 15.00
C PRO A 434 -9.93 6.74 13.52
N LEU A 435 -9.09 6.17 12.65
CA LEU A 435 -8.94 6.62 11.28
C LEU A 435 -9.96 5.98 10.32
N SER A 436 -10.32 6.72 9.29
CA SER A 436 -11.16 6.35 8.15
C SER A 436 -10.61 6.97 6.87
N VAL A 437 -10.98 6.42 5.71
CA VAL A 437 -10.49 6.86 4.40
C VAL A 437 -10.86 8.32 4.16
N ALA A 438 -9.86 9.15 3.89
CA ALA A 438 -10.05 10.57 3.63
C ALA A 438 -10.84 10.81 2.33
N PRO A 439 -11.77 11.79 2.32
CA PRO A 439 -12.47 12.18 1.11
C PRO A 439 -11.49 12.79 0.11
N LYS A 440 -11.76 12.56 -1.18
CA LYS A 440 -11.02 13.14 -2.31
C LYS A 440 -11.89 14.11 -3.08
N THR A 441 -11.28 15.15 -3.63
CA THR A 441 -11.90 16.10 -4.54
C THR A 441 -11.72 15.61 -5.97
N LEU A 442 -12.83 15.48 -6.69
CA LEU A 442 -12.87 14.98 -8.06
C LEU A 442 -13.08 16.12 -9.06
N PRO A 443 -12.64 15.96 -10.32
CA PRO A 443 -13.07 16.86 -11.39
C PRO A 443 -14.60 16.85 -11.52
N PRO A 444 -15.25 18.01 -11.77
CA PRO A 444 -16.66 18.08 -12.15
C PRO A 444 -16.98 17.18 -13.35
N ASP A 445 -18.22 16.68 -13.44
CA ASP A 445 -18.63 15.72 -14.48
C ASP A 445 -18.41 16.24 -15.90
N ASP A 446 -18.63 17.55 -16.12
CA ASP A 446 -18.44 18.24 -17.41
C ASP A 446 -16.96 18.51 -17.75
N ALA A 447 -16.07 18.45 -16.77
CA ALA A 447 -14.63 18.55 -16.97
C ALA A 447 -13.95 17.18 -17.20
N GLN A 448 -14.69 16.08 -17.09
CA GLN A 448 -14.17 14.73 -17.28
C GLN A 448 -14.27 14.26 -18.74
N ARG A 449 -13.22 13.61 -19.24
CA ARG A 449 -13.21 12.99 -20.58
C ARG A 449 -13.86 11.61 -20.58
N ALA A 450 -14.24 11.12 -21.76
CA ALA A 450 -14.91 9.83 -21.92
C ALA A 450 -14.06 8.63 -21.46
N ASN A 451 -12.73 8.73 -21.51
CA ASN A 451 -11.79 7.73 -21.01
C ASN A 451 -11.29 7.99 -19.57
N GLU A 452 -11.83 9.00 -18.86
CA GLU A 452 -11.63 9.12 -17.42
C GLU A 452 -12.46 8.04 -16.71
N SER A 453 -11.88 7.40 -15.69
CA SER A 453 -12.43 6.21 -15.05
C SER A 453 -13.89 6.33 -14.63
N LEU A 454 -14.30 7.45 -14.04
CA LEU A 454 -15.66 7.62 -13.54
C LEU A 454 -16.69 7.80 -14.67
N GLN A 455 -16.31 8.49 -15.75
CA GLN A 455 -17.16 8.60 -16.95
C GLN A 455 -17.23 7.27 -17.70
N LEU A 456 -16.07 6.63 -17.92
CA LEU A 456 -15.96 5.37 -18.66
C LEU A 456 -16.81 4.26 -18.04
N TRP A 457 -16.76 4.13 -16.71
CA TRP A 457 -17.50 3.11 -15.95
C TRP A 457 -18.86 3.58 -15.45
N GLY A 458 -19.17 4.88 -15.54
CA GLY A 458 -20.39 5.50 -15.01
C GLY A 458 -21.69 4.78 -15.38
N PRO A 459 -21.91 4.36 -16.63
CA PRO A 459 -23.10 3.57 -16.99
C PRO A 459 -23.22 2.24 -16.23
N VAL A 460 -22.10 1.53 -16.02
CA VAL A 460 -22.06 0.26 -15.27
C VAL A 460 -22.31 0.53 -13.78
N THR A 461 -21.65 1.53 -13.22
CA THR A 461 -21.81 1.98 -11.82
C THR A 461 -23.26 2.34 -11.51
N ARG A 462 -23.88 3.20 -12.33
CA ARG A 462 -25.30 3.59 -12.16
C ARG A 462 -26.24 2.40 -12.23
N ALA A 463 -26.01 1.46 -13.14
CA ALA A 463 -26.82 0.24 -13.25
C ALA A 463 -26.66 -0.68 -12.01
N ILE A 464 -25.45 -0.81 -11.45
CA ILE A 464 -25.22 -1.57 -10.20
C ILE A 464 -25.92 -0.90 -9.01
N HIS A 465 -25.79 0.41 -8.85
CA HIS A 465 -26.48 1.15 -7.79
C HIS A 465 -28.01 1.06 -7.90
N ALA A 466 -28.54 1.11 -9.12
CA ALA A 466 -29.96 0.89 -9.40
C ALA A 466 -30.40 -0.59 -9.29
N LYS A 467 -29.50 -1.50 -8.86
CA LYS A 467 -29.72 -2.96 -8.76
C LYS A 467 -30.10 -3.64 -10.09
N GLN A 468 -29.86 -2.98 -11.23
CA GLN A 468 -30.10 -3.50 -12.57
C GLN A 468 -28.92 -4.37 -13.04
N PHE A 469 -28.67 -5.49 -12.33
CA PHE A 469 -27.45 -6.28 -12.52
C PHE A 469 -27.28 -6.91 -13.91
N ALA A 470 -28.38 -7.31 -14.55
CA ALA A 470 -28.37 -7.82 -15.93
C ALA A 470 -27.91 -6.72 -16.91
N ARG A 471 -28.49 -5.51 -16.79
CA ARG A 471 -28.10 -4.34 -17.56
C ARG A 471 -26.64 -3.96 -17.32
N ALA A 472 -26.20 -3.95 -16.06
CA ALA A 472 -24.81 -3.67 -15.70
C ALA A 472 -23.84 -4.67 -16.35
N THR A 473 -24.21 -5.96 -16.38
CA THR A 473 -23.41 -7.01 -17.03
C THR A 473 -23.32 -6.78 -18.53
N ALA A 474 -24.44 -6.44 -19.19
CA ALA A 474 -24.45 -6.14 -20.62
C ALA A 474 -23.59 -4.92 -20.97
N LEU A 475 -23.73 -3.81 -20.22
CA LEU A 475 -22.93 -2.59 -20.41
C LEU A 475 -21.43 -2.87 -20.23
N LYS A 476 -21.07 -3.66 -19.21
CA LYS A 476 -19.69 -4.08 -18.96
C LYS A 476 -19.15 -4.93 -20.10
N GLN A 477 -19.92 -5.89 -20.60
CA GLN A 477 -19.51 -6.73 -21.74
C GLN A 477 -19.30 -5.91 -23.01
N GLN A 478 -20.19 -4.94 -23.29
CA GLN A 478 -20.04 -4.03 -24.42
C GLN A 478 -18.75 -3.21 -24.32
N LEU A 479 -18.42 -2.69 -23.13
CA LEU A 479 -17.17 -1.96 -22.91
C LEU A 479 -15.94 -2.87 -23.11
N GLU A 480 -15.97 -4.08 -22.57
CA GLU A 480 -14.90 -5.07 -22.72
C GLU A 480 -14.70 -5.50 -24.19
N GLU A 481 -15.77 -5.68 -24.97
CA GLU A 481 -15.64 -6.05 -26.39
C GLU A 481 -15.08 -4.90 -27.22
N ARG A 482 -15.51 -3.65 -26.98
CA ARG A 482 -14.91 -2.46 -27.64
C ARG A 482 -13.40 -2.38 -27.42
N GLN A 483 -12.94 -2.69 -26.21
CA GLN A 483 -11.51 -2.77 -25.92
C GLN A 483 -10.79 -3.87 -26.70
N ARG A 484 -11.40 -5.05 -26.83
CA ARG A 484 -10.86 -6.16 -27.64
C ARG A 484 -10.79 -5.80 -29.11
N GLU A 485 -11.82 -5.15 -29.66
CA GLU A 485 -11.85 -4.68 -31.04
C GLU A 485 -10.76 -3.64 -31.31
N SER A 486 -10.60 -2.65 -30.41
CA SER A 486 -9.54 -1.65 -30.49
C SER A 486 -8.14 -2.29 -30.45
N ALA A 487 -7.95 -3.32 -29.61
CA ALA A 487 -6.71 -4.10 -29.59
C ALA A 487 -6.48 -4.88 -30.88
N ARG A 488 -7.51 -5.52 -31.45
CA ARG A 488 -7.44 -6.21 -32.75
C ARG A 488 -7.12 -5.23 -33.89
N ALA A 489 -7.68 -4.02 -33.86
CA ALA A 489 -7.39 -2.97 -34.83
C ALA A 489 -5.91 -2.54 -34.78
N ARG A 490 -5.40 -2.22 -33.58
CA ARG A 490 -3.98 -1.90 -33.38
C ARG A 490 -3.06 -3.03 -33.86
N ALA A 491 -3.36 -4.27 -33.50
CA ALA A 491 -2.59 -5.44 -33.93
C ALA A 491 -2.56 -5.60 -35.48
N ARG A 492 -3.68 -5.34 -36.17
CA ARG A 492 -3.72 -5.36 -37.65
C ARG A 492 -2.84 -4.27 -38.28
N THR A 493 -2.79 -3.09 -37.66
CA THR A 493 -2.02 -1.94 -38.17
C THR A 493 -0.55 -1.95 -37.74
N GLY A 494 -0.16 -2.79 -36.78
CA GLY A 494 1.16 -2.76 -36.15
C GLY A 494 1.40 -1.52 -35.27
N ALA A 495 0.36 -0.72 -34.98
CA ALA A 495 0.48 0.48 -34.16
C ALA A 495 0.77 0.12 -32.69
N ALA A 496 1.89 0.60 -32.17
CA ALA A 496 2.22 0.50 -30.75
C ALA A 496 1.34 1.44 -29.92
N TRP A 497 0.97 1.02 -28.71
CA TRP A 497 0.30 1.89 -27.74
C TRP A 497 1.33 2.80 -27.06
N GLN A 498 1.02 4.10 -26.99
CA GLN A 498 1.79 5.08 -26.23
C GLN A 498 0.86 5.74 -25.20
N PRO A 499 1.19 5.68 -23.90
CA PRO A 499 0.45 6.40 -22.87
C PRO A 499 0.56 7.92 -23.07
N VAL A 500 -0.47 8.64 -22.62
CA VAL A 500 -0.58 10.09 -22.82
C VAL A 500 0.16 10.87 -21.74
N PHE A 501 0.03 10.44 -20.49
CA PHE A 501 0.55 11.17 -19.32
C PHE A 501 1.89 10.64 -18.83
N PHE A 502 2.27 9.44 -19.27
CA PHE A 502 3.52 8.79 -18.90
C PHE A 502 4.35 8.41 -20.13
N ALA A 503 5.67 8.61 -20.03
CA ALA A 503 6.58 8.37 -21.14
C ALA A 503 6.76 6.87 -21.43
N GLN A 504 6.69 6.03 -20.39
CA GLN A 504 6.92 4.59 -20.48
C GLN A 504 5.63 3.78 -20.30
N VAL A 505 5.50 2.69 -21.06
CA VAL A 505 4.45 1.67 -20.83
C VAL A 505 4.74 0.90 -19.54
N THR A 506 5.98 0.43 -19.38
CA THR A 506 6.55 -0.21 -18.18
C THR A 506 8.06 0.07 -18.11
N GLY A 507 8.74 -0.32 -17.03
CA GLY A 507 10.20 -0.28 -16.94
C GLY A 507 10.75 0.88 -16.12
N ASN A 508 11.90 1.45 -16.54
CA ASN A 508 12.62 2.53 -15.84
C ASN A 508 12.86 2.27 -14.34
N GLY A 509 13.21 1.04 -13.97
CA GLY A 509 13.40 0.65 -12.57
C GLY A 509 12.16 0.88 -11.69
N GLY A 510 10.96 0.76 -12.28
CA GLY A 510 9.68 0.95 -11.58
C GLY A 510 9.25 2.41 -11.42
N LYS A 511 9.97 3.37 -12.01
CA LYS A 511 9.80 4.81 -11.79
C LYS A 511 9.26 5.48 -13.06
N PRO A 512 7.95 5.48 -13.32
CA PRO A 512 7.42 6.14 -14.51
C PRO A 512 7.76 7.63 -14.52
N VAL A 513 7.94 8.20 -15.72
CA VAL A 513 8.22 9.62 -15.93
C VAL A 513 7.02 10.27 -16.59
N LEU A 514 6.60 11.42 -16.08
CA LEU A 514 5.52 12.20 -16.67
C LEU A 514 5.94 12.77 -18.03
N THR A 515 5.01 12.75 -18.98
CA THR A 515 5.09 13.59 -20.19
C THR A 515 4.84 15.06 -19.82
N ASP A 516 5.06 15.98 -20.78
CA ASP A 516 4.65 17.39 -20.59
C ASP A 516 3.15 17.51 -20.33
N LYS A 517 2.34 16.67 -20.99
CA LYS A 517 0.89 16.62 -20.77
C LYS A 517 0.57 16.18 -19.34
N GLY A 518 1.22 15.13 -18.84
CA GLY A 518 1.07 14.67 -17.46
C GLY A 518 1.43 15.73 -16.42
N ARG A 519 2.52 16.47 -16.64
CA ARG A 519 2.92 17.60 -15.78
C ARG A 519 1.88 18.71 -15.77
N GLN A 520 1.42 19.15 -16.93
CA GLN A 520 0.42 20.23 -17.04
C GLN A 520 -0.90 19.86 -16.37
N VAL A 521 -1.35 18.60 -16.47
CA VAL A 521 -2.55 18.11 -15.78
C VAL A 521 -2.40 18.22 -14.26
N LEU A 522 -1.27 17.78 -13.71
CA LEU A 522 -1.00 17.88 -12.27
C LEU A 522 -0.92 19.35 -11.81
N GLU A 523 -0.24 20.21 -12.56
CA GLU A 523 -0.11 21.63 -12.22
C GLU A 523 -1.44 22.38 -12.24
N ARG A 524 -2.32 22.09 -13.20
CA ARG A 524 -3.67 22.67 -13.24
C ARG A 524 -4.51 22.15 -12.07
N ALA A 525 -4.49 20.84 -11.83
CA ALA A 525 -5.22 20.24 -10.71
C ALA A 525 -4.76 20.81 -9.35
N GLN A 526 -3.47 21.08 -9.17
CA GLN A 526 -2.94 21.77 -7.98
C GLN A 526 -3.58 23.16 -7.77
N ARG A 527 -3.87 23.89 -8.85
CA ARG A 527 -4.59 25.18 -8.80
C ARG A 527 -6.11 25.05 -8.70
N GLY A 528 -6.65 23.83 -8.66
CA GLY A 528 -8.09 23.57 -8.72
C GLY A 528 -8.70 23.76 -10.12
N ASP A 529 -7.87 23.89 -11.15
CA ASP A 529 -8.29 23.95 -12.54
C ASP A 529 -8.32 22.52 -13.11
N TRP A 530 -9.51 22.08 -13.51
CA TRP A 530 -9.72 20.74 -14.04
C TRP A 530 -9.74 20.68 -15.56
N SER A 531 -9.65 21.81 -16.27
CA SER A 531 -9.70 21.83 -17.73
C SER A 531 -8.50 21.09 -18.35
N LEU A 532 -8.79 20.31 -19.39
CA LEU A 532 -7.80 19.63 -20.23
C LEU A 532 -7.59 20.33 -21.58
N ASP A 533 -8.22 21.50 -21.78
CA ASP A 533 -8.16 22.24 -23.04
C ASP A 533 -6.75 22.77 -23.27
N GLY A 534 -6.27 22.70 -24.52
CA GLY A 534 -4.88 23.00 -24.87
C GLY A 534 -3.84 21.95 -24.44
N ILE A 535 -4.17 20.98 -23.56
CA ILE A 535 -3.22 19.92 -23.14
C ILE A 535 -3.28 18.73 -24.10
N LEU A 536 -4.50 18.30 -24.43
CA LEU A 536 -4.72 17.11 -25.25
C LEU A 536 -4.80 17.40 -26.75
N GLU A 537 -4.65 18.66 -27.16
CA GLU A 537 -4.58 19.04 -28.59
C GLU A 537 -3.42 18.30 -29.28
N GLY A 538 -3.69 17.75 -30.47
CA GLY A 538 -2.75 16.92 -31.23
C GLY A 538 -2.54 15.49 -30.69
N ALA A 539 -3.25 15.05 -29.64
CA ALA A 539 -3.29 13.62 -29.29
C ALA A 539 -4.22 12.87 -30.28
N SER A 540 -3.69 12.55 -31.46
CA SER A 540 -4.39 11.70 -32.44
C SER A 540 -4.45 10.26 -31.92
N SER A 541 -5.37 9.95 -31.00
CA SER A 541 -5.81 8.56 -30.71
C SER A 541 -6.93 8.41 -29.68
N LEU A 542 -7.42 9.47 -29.02
CA LEU A 542 -8.39 9.31 -27.93
C LEU A 542 -9.87 9.48 -28.34
N ASP A 543 -10.17 10.23 -29.40
CA ASP A 543 -11.56 10.47 -29.84
C ASP A 543 -12.08 9.45 -30.87
N GLU A 544 -11.25 8.55 -31.39
CA GLU A 544 -11.63 7.65 -32.51
C GLU A 544 -12.42 6.38 -32.11
N ALA A 545 -13.08 6.35 -30.95
CA ALA A 545 -13.89 5.19 -30.54
C ALA A 545 -15.28 5.51 -29.95
N LEU A 546 -15.83 6.69 -30.19
CA LEU A 546 -17.22 6.98 -29.89
C LEU A 546 -17.92 7.64 -31.09
N PRO A 547 -18.74 6.90 -31.86
CA PRO A 547 -19.83 7.57 -32.55
C PRO A 547 -20.75 8.13 -31.47
N THR A 548 -20.81 9.46 -31.38
CA THR A 548 -21.92 10.17 -30.74
C THR A 548 -23.22 9.59 -31.26
N GLY A 549 -24.10 9.17 -30.35
CA GLY A 549 -25.34 8.49 -30.68
C GLY A 549 -26.12 9.23 -31.76
N ALA A 550 -26.35 8.56 -32.89
CA ALA A 550 -27.43 8.95 -33.78
C ALA A 550 -28.73 8.78 -32.98
N ALA A 551 -29.45 9.88 -32.82
CA ALA A 551 -30.83 9.90 -32.35
C ALA A 551 -31.64 8.92 -33.21
N VAL A 552 -32.28 7.94 -32.58
CA VAL A 552 -33.38 7.21 -33.21
C VAL A 552 -34.58 8.13 -33.09
N GLU A 553 -34.69 9.08 -34.02
CA GLU A 553 -35.95 9.76 -34.31
C GLU A 553 -36.89 8.80 -35.07
N GLY A 554 -38.18 9.02 -34.86
CA GLY A 554 -39.26 8.08 -35.05
C GLY A 554 -39.41 7.49 -36.46
N ALA A 555 -39.83 6.23 -36.48
CA ALA A 555 -40.59 5.68 -37.58
C ALA A 555 -41.96 5.26 -37.02
N ASP A 556 -42.91 6.20 -37.08
CA ASP A 556 -44.32 5.84 -37.21
C ASP A 556 -44.49 5.08 -38.53
N ALA A 557 -45.07 3.89 -38.46
CA ALA A 557 -45.67 3.20 -39.60
C ALA A 557 -46.91 2.48 -39.12
N ASP A 558 -48.03 3.18 -39.29
CA ASP A 558 -49.39 2.68 -39.34
C ASP A 558 -49.62 1.79 -40.58
N ALA A 559 -50.74 1.06 -40.57
CA ALA A 559 -51.27 0.07 -41.52
C ALA A 559 -50.71 -1.36 -41.36
N GLY A 560 -51.52 -2.41 -41.22
CA GLY A 560 -52.96 -2.58 -41.37
C GLY A 560 -53.23 -4.08 -41.52
N ASP A 561 -54.41 -4.52 -41.10
CA ASP A 561 -54.96 -5.87 -41.29
C ASP A 561 -54.67 -6.45 -42.68
N ASP A 562 -54.25 -7.72 -42.73
CA ASP A 562 -55.02 -8.72 -43.48
C ASP A 562 -54.57 -10.15 -43.17
N ALA A 563 -55.57 -10.99 -42.93
CA ALA A 563 -55.46 -12.43 -42.76
C ALA A 563 -55.39 -13.15 -44.11
N ALA A 564 -54.59 -14.21 -44.21
CA ALA A 564 -54.93 -15.37 -45.04
C ALA A 564 -54.05 -16.58 -44.72
N GLU A 565 -54.72 -17.72 -44.57
CA GLU A 565 -54.21 -19.08 -44.52
C GLU A 565 -53.29 -19.43 -45.71
N THR A 566 -52.34 -20.34 -45.53
CA THR A 566 -52.41 -21.70 -46.12
C THR A 566 -51.17 -22.56 -45.82
N SER A 567 -51.49 -23.75 -45.31
CA SER A 567 -50.83 -25.06 -45.37
C SER A 567 -49.42 -25.28 -45.96
N ALA A 568 -48.69 -26.10 -45.20
CA ALA A 568 -48.04 -27.37 -45.58
C ALA A 568 -46.71 -27.36 -46.38
N GLY A 569 -45.77 -28.17 -45.86
CA GLY A 569 -44.81 -28.89 -46.70
C GLY A 569 -43.38 -28.99 -46.14
N ALA A 570 -43.13 -29.95 -45.26
CA ALA A 570 -41.86 -30.70 -45.28
C ALA A 570 -41.83 -31.55 -46.58
N PRO A 571 -40.68 -31.97 -47.16
CA PRO A 571 -39.62 -32.78 -46.53
C PRO A 571 -38.20 -32.32 -46.97
N SER A 572 -37.04 -32.88 -46.61
CA SER A 572 -36.57 -34.19 -46.14
C SER A 572 -35.21 -34.00 -45.48
#